data_AF-A0A151MBX0-F1
#
_entry.id   AF-A0A151MBX0-F1
#
_cell.length_a   1.000
_cell.length_b   1.000
_cell.length_c   1.000
_cell.angle_alpha   90.00
_cell.angle_beta   90.00
_cell.angle_gamma   90.00
#
_symmetry.space_group_name_H-M   'P 1'
#
loop_
_entity.id
_entity.type
_entity.pdbx_description
1 polymer ?
#
loop_
_entity_poly.entity_id
_entity_poly.type
_entity_poly.pdbx_seq_one_letter_code
_entity_poly.pdbx_strand_id
1 'polypeptide(L)'
;MGPFREDLECFNISQVFRGRGYDVKVNTLIMGTLGAWDSSNGSILRSCHVSHRYTKLMCCLLVYDTICWSHDIYMEHIMGHHQYSDPIRQTATGPDPGGTTCTRWTSL
;
A
#
# COMPACT_ATOMS: atom_id res chain seq x y z
N MET A 1 18.13 -0.02 2.51
CA MET A 1 16.73 0.28 2.14
C MET A 1 16.59 0.03 0.66
N GLY A 2 16.13 -1.16 0.26
CA GLY A 2 15.72 -1.40 -1.12
C GLY A 2 14.40 -0.66 -1.40
N PRO A 3 14.09 -0.33 -2.66
CA PRO A 3 12.81 0.26 -3.00
C PRO A 3 11.69 -0.69 -2.55
N PHE A 4 10.67 -0.13 -1.90
CA PHE A 4 9.46 -0.89 -1.55
C PHE A 4 8.92 -1.52 -2.83
N ARG A 5 8.69 -2.83 -2.79
CA ARG A 5 8.47 -3.72 -3.95
C ARG A 5 7.21 -3.34 -4.78
N GLU A 6 6.37 -2.46 -4.25
CA GLU A 6 5.09 -2.00 -4.80
C GLU A 6 5.25 -0.82 -5.77
N ASP A 7 6.35 -0.05 -5.69
CA ASP A 7 6.58 1.11 -6.56
C ASP A 7 6.85 0.71 -8.04
N LEU A 8 7.30 -0.53 -8.26
CA LEU A 8 7.66 -1.04 -9.58
C LEU A 8 6.45 -1.37 -10.47
N GLU A 9 5.30 -1.71 -9.88
CA GLU A 9 4.14 -2.16 -10.66
C GLU A 9 3.46 -0.99 -11.39
N CYS A 10 3.15 0.07 -10.66
CA CYS A 10 2.62 1.32 -11.23
C CYS A 10 3.58 1.94 -12.26
N PHE A 11 4.88 1.83 -12.02
CA PHE A 11 5.90 2.31 -12.96
C PHE A 11 5.87 1.51 -14.28
N ASN A 12 5.89 0.18 -14.22
CA ASN A 12 5.82 -0.67 -15.41
C ASN A 12 4.54 -0.42 -16.22
N ILE A 13 3.39 -0.35 -15.55
CA ILE A 13 2.11 -0.04 -16.19
C ILE A 13 2.17 1.35 -16.85
N SER A 14 2.70 2.35 -16.14
CA SER A 14 2.83 3.71 -16.70
C SER A 14 3.70 3.75 -17.95
N GLN A 15 4.78 2.96 -18.01
CA GLN A 15 5.64 2.89 -19.19
C GLN A 15 4.92 2.27 -20.39
N VAL A 16 4.14 1.20 -20.17
CA VAL A 16 3.37 0.55 -21.24
C VAL A 16 2.37 1.52 -21.87
N PHE A 17 1.67 2.30 -21.05
CA PHE A 17 0.71 3.30 -21.56
C PHE A 17 1.40 4.50 -22.22
N ARG A 18 2.53 4.96 -21.67
CA ARG A 18 3.35 6.01 -22.32
C ARG A 18 3.89 5.57 -23.68
N GLY A 19 4.31 4.31 -23.81
CA GLY A 19 4.74 3.72 -25.08
C GLY A 19 3.64 3.66 -26.15
N ARG A 20 2.38 3.72 -25.73
CA ARG A 20 1.20 3.81 -26.62
C ARG A 20 0.80 5.24 -26.96
N GLY A 21 1.56 6.24 -26.51
CA GLY A 21 1.30 7.66 -26.77
C GLY A 21 0.34 8.34 -25.79
N TYR A 22 -0.01 7.70 -24.67
CA TYR A 22 -0.82 8.32 -23.62
C TYR A 22 0.04 9.14 -22.66
N ASP A 23 -0.48 10.30 -22.23
CA ASP A 23 0.07 11.03 -21.07
C ASP A 23 -0.39 10.33 -19.78
N VAL A 24 0.57 9.79 -19.02
CA VAL A 24 0.29 9.06 -17.77
C VAL A 24 0.94 9.77 -16.60
N LYS A 25 0.12 10.13 -15.62
CA LYS A 25 0.52 10.70 -14.34
C LYS A 25 0.36 9.66 -13.24
N VAL A 26 1.43 9.47 -12.47
CA VAL A 26 1.43 8.60 -11.29
C VAL A 26 1.57 9.51 -10.08
N ASN A 27 0.62 9.41 -9.15
CA ASN A 27 0.58 10.22 -7.95
C ASN A 27 0.41 9.30 -6.74
N THR A 28 1.00 9.69 -5.61
CA THR A 28 0.89 8.99 -4.34
C THR A 28 -0.13 9.68 -3.44
N LEU A 29 -0.96 8.91 -2.75
CA LEU A 29 -1.80 9.42 -1.67
C LEU A 29 -1.05 9.25 -0.35
N ILE A 30 -0.84 10.35 0.37
CA ILE A 30 -0.08 10.32 1.63
C ILE A 30 -1.04 10.19 2.78
N MET A 31 -0.78 9.23 3.68
CA MET A 31 -1.48 9.13 4.94
C MET A 31 -0.53 8.83 6.09
N GLY A 32 -0.86 9.34 7.27
CA GLY A 32 -0.15 9.02 8.50
C GLY A 32 -0.52 7.62 9.01
N THR A 33 0.37 7.00 9.78
CA THR A 33 0.20 5.66 10.36
C THR A 33 -1.08 5.52 11.23
N LEU A 34 -1.55 6.61 11.83
CA LEU A 34 -2.80 6.63 12.60
C LEU A 34 -4.03 7.07 11.77
N GLY A 35 -3.93 7.05 10.44
CA GLY A 35 -5.02 7.44 9.55
C GLY A 35 -5.15 8.94 9.32
N ALA A 36 -4.08 9.72 9.52
CA ALA A 36 -4.09 11.14 9.22
C ALA A 36 -4.15 11.36 7.69
N TRP A 37 -5.22 11.99 7.20
CA TRP A 37 -5.41 12.28 5.78
C TRP A 37 -4.73 13.61 5.40
N ASP A 38 -3.85 13.60 4.39
CA ASP A 38 -3.25 14.84 3.89
C ASP A 38 -4.24 15.68 3.06
N SER A 39 -4.31 16.97 3.34
CA SER A 39 -5.13 17.93 2.61
C SER A 39 -4.76 18.04 1.12
N SER A 40 -3.50 17.77 0.76
CA SER A 40 -3.04 17.82 -0.63
C SER A 40 -3.63 16.70 -1.50
N ASN A 41 -4.01 15.57 -0.90
CA ASN A 41 -4.60 14.41 -1.61
C ASN A 41 -5.88 14.76 -2.37
N GLY A 42 -6.63 15.77 -1.90
CA GLY A 42 -7.85 16.22 -2.57
C GLY A 42 -7.59 16.77 -3.97
N SER A 43 -6.42 17.38 -4.21
CA SER A 43 -6.04 17.89 -5.53
C SER A 43 -5.82 16.76 -6.54
N ILE A 44 -5.17 15.68 -6.10
CA ILE A 44 -4.88 14.48 -6.89
C ILE A 44 -6.18 13.81 -7.31
N LEU A 45 -7.08 13.57 -6.35
CA LEU A 45 -8.39 12.96 -6.62
C LEU A 45 -9.25 13.83 -7.56
N ARG A 46 -9.16 15.15 -7.44
CA ARG A 46 -9.82 16.08 -8.37
C ARG A 46 -9.25 15.97 -9.78
N SER A 47 -7.93 15.87 -9.93
CA SER A 47 -7.28 15.65 -11.24
C SER A 47 -7.68 14.31 -11.86
N CYS A 48 -7.98 13.29 -11.05
CA CYS A 48 -8.52 12.01 -11.50
C CYS A 48 -10.04 12.01 -11.75
N HIS A 49 -10.71 13.17 -11.70
CA HIS A 49 -12.17 13.31 -11.84
C HIS A 49 -12.98 12.46 -10.83
N VAL A 50 -12.42 12.22 -9.66
CA VAL A 50 -13.11 11.51 -8.58
C VAL A 50 -14.15 12.44 -7.94
N SER A 51 -15.39 11.94 -7.78
CA SER A 51 -16.45 12.74 -7.15
C SER A 51 -16.16 13.01 -5.67
N HIS A 52 -16.57 14.16 -5.16
CA HIS A 52 -16.37 14.52 -3.75
C HIS A 52 -17.01 13.52 -2.77
N ARG A 53 -18.14 12.90 -3.15
CA ARG A 53 -18.78 11.83 -2.37
C ARG A 53 -17.89 10.59 -2.29
N TYR A 54 -17.31 10.20 -3.43
CA TYR A 54 -16.40 9.07 -3.49
C TYR A 54 -15.08 9.35 -2.76
N THR A 55 -14.54 10.56 -2.85
CA THR A 55 -13.34 10.97 -2.10
C THR A 55 -13.49 10.72 -0.60
N LYS A 56 -14.65 11.02 -0.02
CA LYS A 56 -14.91 10.75 1.41
C LYS A 56 -14.89 9.25 1.71
N LEU A 57 -15.53 8.44 0.87
CA LEU A 57 -15.52 6.99 1.02
C LEU A 57 -14.09 6.42 0.88
N MET A 58 -13.37 6.87 -0.15
CA MET A 58 -11.99 6.44 -0.41
C MET A 58 -11.06 6.79 0.76
N CYS A 59 -11.22 7.97 1.35
CA CYS A 59 -10.52 8.35 2.58
C CYS A 59 -10.82 7.36 3.72
N CYS A 60 -12.09 7.06 3.99
CA CYS A 60 -12.44 6.11 5.05
C CYS A 60 -11.85 4.72 4.82
N LEU A 61 -11.88 4.22 3.58
CA LEU A 61 -11.33 2.91 3.23
C LEU A 61 -9.82 2.86 3.45
N LEU A 62 -9.09 3.86 2.93
CA LEU A 62 -7.64 3.92 3.10
C LEU A 62 -7.26 4.07 4.57
N VAL A 63 -8.00 4.87 5.34
CA VAL A 63 -7.76 5.07 6.79
C VAL A 63 -7.94 3.76 7.53
N TYR A 64 -9.00 3.02 7.23
CA TYR A 64 -9.21 1.69 7.78
C TYR A 64 -8.05 0.76 7.45
N ASP A 65 -7.64 0.66 6.18
CA ASP A 65 -6.53 -0.19 5.77
C ASP A 65 -5.23 0.18 6.50
N THR A 66 -4.93 1.47 6.61
CA THR A 66 -3.71 1.96 7.27
C THR A 66 -3.67 1.64 8.76
N ILE A 67 -4.81 1.74 9.44
CA ILE A 67 -4.93 1.36 10.85
C ILE A 67 -4.75 -0.16 11.00
N CYS A 68 -5.35 -0.96 10.12
CA CYS A 68 -5.18 -2.42 10.11
C CYS A 68 -3.72 -2.81 9.90
N TRP A 69 -3.04 -2.21 8.93
CA TRP A 69 -1.61 -2.40 8.68
C TRP A 69 -0.76 -2.00 9.89
N SER A 70 -1.04 -0.85 10.49
CA SER A 70 -0.28 -0.36 11.65
C SER A 70 -0.47 -1.25 12.87
N HIS A 71 -1.70 -1.73 13.09
CA HIS A 71 -2.03 -2.69 14.15
C HIS A 71 -1.29 -4.02 13.93
N ASP A 72 -1.28 -4.52 12.70
CA ASP A 72 -0.63 -5.78 12.36
C ASP A 72 0.90 -5.72 12.58
N ILE A 73 1.56 -4.65 12.15
CA ILE A 73 2.98 -4.40 12.44
C ILE A 73 3.24 -4.36 13.96
N TYR A 74 2.37 -3.70 14.72
CA TYR A 74 2.49 -3.63 16.18
C TYR A 74 2.29 -5.00 16.84
N MET A 75 1.32 -5.78 16.37
CA MET A 75 1.05 -7.13 16.90
C MET A 75 2.17 -8.11 16.55
N GLU A 76 2.74 -8.03 15.35
CA GLU A 76 3.93 -8.78 14.96
C GLU A 76 5.12 -8.43 15.88
N HIS A 77 5.29 -7.16 16.21
CA HIS A 77 6.34 -6.72 17.14
C HIS A 77 6.18 -7.31 18.55
N ILE A 78 4.95 -7.35 19.07
CA ILE A 78 4.69 -7.88 20.43
C ILE A 78 4.81 -9.40 20.47
N MET A 79 4.19 -10.08 19.51
CA MET A 79 4.01 -11.53 19.56
C MET A 79 5.13 -12.28 18.85
N GLY A 80 6.02 -11.58 18.14
CA GLY A 80 7.16 -12.14 17.43
C GLY A 80 6.80 -12.95 16.19
N HIS A 81 5.50 -13.09 15.90
CA HIS A 81 4.95 -13.88 14.80
C HIS A 81 3.76 -13.12 14.18
N HIS A 82 3.66 -13.16 12.86
CA HIS A 82 2.57 -12.52 12.12
C HIS A 82 1.25 -13.25 12.37
N GLN A 83 0.28 -12.58 12.99
CA GLN A 83 -1.01 -13.21 13.33
C GLN A 83 -2.10 -12.99 12.28
N TYR A 84 -1.95 -11.96 11.45
CA TYR A 84 -2.90 -11.67 10.40
C TYR A 84 -2.53 -12.44 9.12
N SER A 85 -3.21 -13.56 8.88
CA SER A 85 -3.16 -14.22 7.57
C SER A 85 -4.10 -13.49 6.62
N ASP A 86 -3.65 -12.39 6.02
CA ASP A 86 -4.42 -11.67 5.02
C ASP A 86 -4.66 -12.56 3.78
N PRO A 87 -5.91 -12.84 3.38
CA PRO A 87 -6.19 -13.61 2.16
C PRO A 87 -5.71 -12.91 0.88
N ILE A 88 -5.55 -11.58 0.86
CA ILE A 88 -5.04 -10.84 -0.31
C ILE A 88 -3.52 -11.06 -0.48
N ARG A 89 -2.80 -11.28 0.61
CA ARG A 89 -1.35 -11.47 0.61
C ARG A 89 -0.91 -12.87 0.14
N GLN A 90 -1.83 -13.84 0.10
CA GLN A 90 -1.56 -15.21 -0.36
C GLN A 90 -1.49 -15.35 -1.88
N THR A 91 -2.12 -14.48 -2.67
CA THR A 91 -2.07 -14.59 -4.13
C THR A 91 -0.73 -14.16 -4.73
N ALA A 92 0.14 -13.51 -3.96
CA ALA A 92 1.48 -13.11 -4.39
C ALA A 92 2.60 -14.08 -4.01
N THR A 93 2.32 -15.12 -3.22
CA THR A 93 3.31 -16.15 -2.87
C THR A 93 2.65 -17.52 -3.05
N GLY A 94 2.96 -18.19 -4.16
CA GLY A 94 2.63 -19.60 -4.35
C GLY A 94 3.17 -20.45 -3.18
N PRO A 95 2.65 -21.67 -2.99
CA PRO A 95 3.03 -22.50 -1.86
C PRO A 95 4.49 -22.95 -2.03
N ASP A 96 5.42 -22.31 -1.31
CA ASP A 96 6.76 -22.85 -1.11
C ASP A 96 6.68 -23.95 -0.04
N PRO A 97 7.01 -25.20 -0.36
CA PRO A 97 7.02 -26.29 0.58
C PRO A 97 8.37 -26.28 1.31
N GLY A 98 8.45 -25.60 2.44
CA GLY A 98 9.63 -25.68 3.27
C GLY A 98 9.72 -24.50 4.23
N GLY A 99 9.27 -24.72 5.46
CA GLY A 99 9.50 -23.78 6.54
C GLY A 99 10.98 -23.43 6.63
N THR A 100 11.31 -22.17 6.39
CA THR A 100 12.51 -21.55 6.95
C THR A 100 12.20 -20.08 7.19
N THR A 101 12.12 -19.76 8.47
CA THR A 101 12.31 -18.45 9.08
C THR A 101 13.20 -17.53 8.24
N CYS A 102 12.61 -16.47 7.66
CA CYS A 102 13.35 -15.48 6.88
C CYS A 102 13.35 -14.12 7.59
N THR A 103 14.42 -13.94 8.39
CA THR A 103 15.18 -12.71 8.68
C THR A 103 14.40 -11.49 9.20
N ARG A 104 14.40 -11.30 10.52
CA ARG A 104 15.38 -10.46 11.25
C ARG A 104 15.32 -8.99 10.79
N TRP A 105 14.43 -8.23 11.42
CA TRP A 105 14.52 -6.78 11.51
C TRP A 105 15.79 -6.43 12.28
N THR A 106 16.84 -6.00 11.59
CA THR A 106 18.04 -5.46 12.24
C THR A 106 17.69 -4.14 12.90
N SER A 107 17.64 -4.19 14.23
CA SER A 107 18.11 -3.23 15.24
C SER A 107 18.16 -1.74 14.89
N LEU A 108 17.37 -0.97 15.64
CA LEU A 108 17.86 0.24 16.30
C LEU A 108 18.66 -0.15 17.55
#